data_AF-A0A7S3EZG0-F1
#
_entry.id   AF-A0A7S3EZG0-F1
#
_cell.length_a   1.000
_cell.length_b   1.000
_cell.length_c   1.000
_cell.angle_alpha   90.00
_cell.angle_beta   90.00
_cell.angle_gamma   90.00
#
_symmetry.space_group_name_H-M   'P 1'
#
loop_
_entity.id
_entity.type
_entity.pdbx_description
1 polymer ?
#
loop_
_entity_poly.entity_id
_entity_poly.type
_entity_poly.pdbx_seq_one_letter_code
_entity_poly.pdbx_strand_id
1 'polypeptide(L)'
;PTLMLASSIHEGREYVSGAYTSNPLGTSGYTGDSGAFLFYLQGLPGTSPIKIPGTQNAGHHGIYNGNSGYCPTYGGGHDLRLMCNGASTGTGYTSIGHSFQCPTLPSGVSCNTLQWGSQTFTFNRVKVMY
;
A
#
# COMPACT_ATOMS: atom_id res chain seq x y z
N PRO A 1 16.41 -1.40 -3.01
CA PRO A 1 15.16 -1.47 -2.21
C PRO A 1 14.10 -0.66 -2.97
N THR A 2 12.84 -0.64 -2.53
CA THR A 2 11.86 0.27 -3.16
C THR A 2 10.95 0.87 -2.10
N LEU A 3 10.80 2.19 -2.14
CA LEU A 3 9.87 2.95 -1.31
C LEU A 3 8.85 3.62 -2.22
N MET A 4 7.57 3.33 -1.99
CA MET A 4 6.47 4.01 -2.63
C MET A 4 5.77 4.91 -1.62
N LEU A 5 5.53 6.15 -2.02
CA LEU A 5 4.71 7.11 -1.30
C LEU A 5 3.60 7.59 -2.24
N ALA A 6 2.35 7.53 -1.80
CA ALA A 6 1.22 8.06 -2.55
C ALA A 6 0.34 8.92 -1.66
N SER A 7 -0.39 9.85 -2.27
CA SER A 7 -1.42 10.62 -1.59
C SER A 7 -2.75 10.61 -2.34
N SER A 8 -3.83 10.67 -1.57
CA SER A 8 -5.22 10.72 -2.03
C SER A 8 -5.94 11.86 -1.34
N ILE A 9 -6.82 12.56 -2.05
CA ILE A 9 -7.69 13.58 -1.48
C ILE A 9 -9.13 13.05 -1.56
N HIS A 10 -9.75 12.87 -0.40
CA HIS A 10 -11.16 12.50 -0.28
C HIS A 10 -11.86 13.49 0.65
N GLU A 11 -12.96 14.07 0.18
CA GLU A 11 -13.75 15.07 0.93
C GLU A 11 -12.89 16.23 1.51
N GLY A 12 -11.91 16.70 0.74
CA GLY A 12 -11.01 17.79 1.15
C GLY A 12 -9.91 17.38 2.14
N ARG A 13 -9.80 16.11 2.49
CA ARG A 13 -8.75 15.57 3.36
C ARG A 13 -7.68 14.84 2.55
N GLU A 14 -6.42 15.15 2.81
CA GLU A 14 -5.29 14.39 2.28
C GLU A 14 -5.00 13.15 3.14
N TYR A 15 -4.82 12.02 2.47
CA TYR A 15 -4.33 10.76 3.00
C TYR A 15 -2.96 10.52 2.40
N VAL A 16 -1.96 10.20 3.21
CA VAL A 16 -0.59 9.96 2.77
C VAL A 16 -0.15 8.61 3.29
N SER A 17 0.08 7.68 2.37
CA SER A 17 0.35 6.27 2.67
C SER A 17 1.32 5.67 1.65
N GLY A 18 1.86 4.51 1.98
CA GLY A 18 2.88 3.92 1.14
C GLY A 18 3.29 2.54 1.58
N ALA A 19 4.34 2.06 0.93
CA ALA A 19 4.90 0.76 1.18
C ALA A 19 6.40 0.72 0.89
N TYR A 20 7.07 -0.18 1.57
CA TYR A 20 8.49 -0.44 1.43
C TYR A 20 8.71 -1.92 1.13
N THR A 21 9.69 -2.18 0.28
CA THR A 21 10.30 -3.50 0.09
C THR A 21 11.83 -3.38 0.19
N SER A 22 12.49 -4.36 0.81
CA SER A 22 13.95 -4.47 0.80
C SER A 22 14.47 -4.92 -0.56
N ASN A 23 13.63 -5.56 -1.37
CA ASN A 23 14.00 -6.06 -2.68
C ASN A 23 13.91 -4.95 -3.74
N PRO A 24 14.77 -4.96 -4.76
CA PRO A 24 14.50 -4.21 -5.98
C PRO A 24 13.27 -4.78 -6.69
N LEU A 25 12.56 -3.95 -7.46
CA LEU A 25 11.47 -4.43 -8.29
C LEU A 25 11.99 -5.40 -9.36
N GLY A 26 11.35 -6.56 -9.43
CA GLY A 26 11.56 -7.54 -10.49
C GLY A 26 10.74 -7.24 -11.75
N THR A 27 10.65 -8.23 -12.63
CA THR A 27 9.97 -8.12 -13.93
C THR A 27 8.62 -8.84 -13.99
N SER A 28 8.39 -9.85 -13.15
CA SER A 28 7.10 -10.56 -13.07
C SER A 28 6.95 -11.35 -11.77
N GLY A 29 5.70 -11.68 -11.43
CA GLY A 29 5.36 -12.59 -10.34
C GLY A 29 5.51 -12.01 -8.93
N TYR A 30 5.18 -12.82 -7.92
CA TYR A 30 5.40 -12.46 -6.52
C TYR A 30 6.85 -12.72 -6.10
N THR A 31 7.36 -11.89 -5.23
CA THR A 31 8.62 -12.10 -4.53
C THR A 31 8.41 -11.93 -3.05
N GLY A 32 8.98 -12.86 -2.31
CA GLY A 32 8.99 -12.84 -0.86
C GLY A 32 9.86 -11.72 -0.31
N ASP A 33 9.35 -11.01 0.68
CA ASP A 33 10.07 -9.98 1.41
C ASP A 33 9.59 -9.94 2.87
N SER A 34 10.38 -10.54 3.76
CA SER A 34 10.12 -10.48 5.21
C SER A 34 10.38 -9.11 5.84
N GLY A 35 11.11 -8.23 5.15
CA GLY A 35 11.39 -6.85 5.54
C GLY A 35 10.37 -5.85 4.98
N ALA A 36 9.43 -6.28 4.14
CA ALA A 36 8.41 -5.41 3.60
C ALA A 36 7.47 -4.89 4.70
N PHE A 37 6.98 -3.67 4.53
CA PHE A 37 5.95 -3.09 5.38
C PHE A 37 5.11 -2.08 4.62
N LEU A 38 3.85 -1.92 5.03
CA LEU A 38 3.04 -0.78 4.63
C LEU A 38 3.16 0.31 5.71
N PHE A 39 2.78 1.53 5.36
CA PHE A 39 2.67 2.61 6.34
C PHE A 39 1.62 3.63 5.92
N TYR A 40 1.12 4.39 6.89
CA TYR A 40 0.50 5.67 6.62
C TYR A 40 1.11 6.75 7.51
N LEU A 41 1.21 7.95 6.95
CA LEU A 41 1.71 9.16 7.60
C LEU A 41 0.55 10.11 7.93
N GLN A 42 -0.52 10.06 7.15
CA GLN A 42 -1.71 10.87 7.37
C GLN A 42 -2.94 10.05 6.98
N GLY A 43 -3.86 9.87 7.92
CA GLY A 43 -5.02 8.99 7.76
C GLY A 43 -6.32 9.58 8.32
N LEU A 44 -7.17 8.69 8.81
CA LEU A 44 -8.45 9.03 9.43
C LEU A 44 -8.27 9.94 10.67
N PRO A 45 -9.30 10.74 11.05
CA PRO A 45 -9.23 11.53 12.26
C PRO A 45 -8.96 10.64 13.48
N GLY A 46 -8.07 11.11 14.37
CA GLY A 46 -7.72 10.37 15.59
C GLY A 46 -6.76 9.20 15.37
N THR A 47 -6.22 9.01 14.16
CA THR A 47 -5.13 8.05 13.93
C THR A 47 -3.77 8.75 13.95
N SER A 48 -2.74 8.01 14.36
CA SER A 48 -1.35 8.45 14.32
C SER A 48 -0.59 7.66 13.25
N PRO A 49 0.50 8.21 12.67
CA PRO A 49 1.32 7.47 11.72
C PRO A 49 1.67 6.07 12.24
N ILE A 50 1.55 5.06 11.37
CA ILE A 50 1.84 3.68 11.75
C ILE A 50 2.70 2.99 10.70
N LYS A 51 3.57 2.09 11.18
CA LYS A 51 4.22 1.07 10.37
C LYS A 51 3.44 -0.23 10.52
N ILE A 52 3.01 -0.80 9.40
CA ILE A 52 2.25 -2.04 9.33
C ILE A 52 3.19 -3.16 8.89
N PRO A 53 3.62 -4.04 9.80
CA PRO A 53 4.59 -5.07 9.49
C PRO A 53 4.01 -6.17 8.59
N GLY A 54 4.89 -6.84 7.85
CA GLY A 54 4.57 -8.06 7.14
C GLY A 54 4.17 -9.21 8.08
N THR A 55 3.31 -10.09 7.60
CA THR A 55 3.05 -11.41 8.20
C THR A 55 4.06 -12.43 7.66
N GLN A 56 3.96 -13.69 8.08
CA GLN A 56 4.73 -14.77 7.47
C GLN A 56 4.50 -14.87 5.94
N ASN A 57 3.31 -14.50 5.48
CA ASN A 57 2.99 -14.50 4.05
C ASN A 57 3.78 -13.44 3.28
N ALA A 58 4.25 -12.35 3.91
CA ALA A 58 5.15 -11.39 3.27
C ALA A 58 6.43 -12.08 2.78
N GLY A 59 6.91 -13.11 3.49
CA GLY A 59 8.06 -13.93 3.08
C GLY A 59 7.85 -14.71 1.77
N HIS A 60 6.63 -14.76 1.23
CA HIS A 60 6.31 -15.40 -0.05
C HIS A 60 5.67 -14.41 -1.05
N HIS A 61 4.89 -13.46 -0.56
CA HIS A 61 4.05 -12.55 -1.33
C HIS A 61 4.19 -11.10 -0.86
N GLY A 62 5.40 -10.66 -0.52
CA GLY A 62 5.65 -9.30 -0.02
C GLY A 62 5.47 -8.23 -1.10
N ILE A 63 5.88 -8.54 -2.33
CA ILE A 63 5.72 -7.65 -3.48
C ILE A 63 5.35 -8.43 -4.74
N TYR A 64 4.49 -7.86 -5.58
CA TYR A 64 4.21 -8.33 -6.92
C TYR A 64 4.94 -7.47 -7.94
N ASN A 65 5.87 -8.08 -8.64
CA ASN A 65 6.78 -7.49 -9.60
C ASN A 65 6.20 -7.43 -11.03
N GLY A 66 4.87 -7.47 -11.18
CA GLY A 66 4.23 -7.69 -12.47
C GLY A 66 3.41 -6.53 -13.06
N ASN A 67 3.54 -6.46 -14.38
CA ASN A 67 2.71 -5.85 -15.44
C ASN A 67 2.82 -4.34 -15.73
N SER A 68 3.00 -4.07 -17.03
CA SER A 68 2.93 -2.77 -17.67
C SER A 68 1.59 -2.10 -17.37
N GLY A 69 1.63 -1.01 -16.60
CA GLY A 69 0.46 -0.21 -16.25
C GLY A 69 0.17 -0.10 -14.75
N TYR A 70 0.85 -0.84 -13.88
CA TYR A 70 0.69 -0.68 -12.43
C TYR A 70 1.89 0.05 -11.80
N CYS A 71 1.63 0.72 -10.69
CA CYS A 71 2.69 0.94 -9.71
C CYS A 71 2.98 -0.38 -8.98
N PRO A 72 4.10 -0.46 -8.23
CA PRO A 72 4.41 -1.66 -7.47
C PRO A 72 3.23 -2.06 -6.58
N THR A 73 2.84 -3.33 -6.65
CA THR A 73 1.76 -3.89 -5.83
C THR A 73 2.38 -4.61 -4.65
N TYR A 74 1.98 -4.25 -3.44
CA TYR A 74 2.54 -4.78 -2.21
C TYR A 74 1.55 -5.74 -1.60
N GLY A 75 2.02 -6.95 -1.28
CA GLY A 75 1.21 -7.99 -0.69
C GLY A 75 0.39 -8.79 -1.70
N GLY A 76 0.34 -10.11 -1.49
CA GLY A 76 -0.73 -10.97 -2.00
C GLY A 76 -2.10 -10.54 -1.47
N GLY A 77 -3.18 -11.04 -2.09
CA GLY A 77 -4.54 -10.67 -1.71
C GLY A 77 -4.92 -9.20 -2.00
N HIS A 78 -4.05 -8.46 -2.69
CA HIS A 78 -4.18 -7.03 -2.97
C HIS A 78 -4.16 -6.14 -1.72
N ASP A 79 -3.26 -6.43 -0.77
CA ASP A 79 -3.09 -5.59 0.44
C ASP A 79 -2.89 -4.10 0.06
N LEU A 80 -2.07 -3.79 -0.96
CA LEU A 80 -2.00 -2.47 -1.58
C LEU A 80 -1.67 -2.55 -3.08
N ARG A 81 -2.62 -2.10 -3.92
CA ARG A 81 -2.49 -2.05 -5.38
C ARG A 81 -2.80 -0.65 -5.91
N LEU A 82 -1.93 -0.10 -6.75
CA LEU A 82 -2.12 1.20 -7.41
C LEU A 82 -2.02 1.04 -8.94
N MET A 83 -3.07 1.48 -9.64
CA MET A 83 -3.14 1.50 -11.09
C MET A 83 -2.65 2.85 -11.60
N CYS A 84 -1.37 2.91 -11.98
CA CYS A 84 -0.72 4.16 -12.37
C CYS A 84 -0.77 4.42 -13.88
N ASN A 85 -0.76 3.39 -14.72
CA ASN A 85 -0.70 3.49 -16.18
C ASN A 85 0.38 4.47 -16.70
N GLY A 86 1.50 4.58 -15.99
CA GLY A 86 2.56 5.56 -16.27
C GLY A 86 2.27 7.01 -15.82
N ALA A 87 1.13 7.25 -15.19
CA ALA A 87 0.73 8.55 -14.65
C ALA A 87 0.98 8.66 -13.14
N SER A 88 1.09 9.89 -12.66
CA SER A 88 1.22 10.21 -11.22
C SER A 88 -0.10 10.16 -10.46
N THR A 89 -1.21 9.84 -11.15
CA THR A 89 -2.58 9.79 -10.62
C THR A 89 -3.30 8.55 -11.14
N GLY A 90 -4.29 8.06 -10.41
CA GLY A 90 -5.06 6.91 -10.87
C GLY A 90 -5.99 6.35 -9.81
N THR A 91 -6.31 5.07 -9.91
CA THR A 91 -7.14 4.34 -8.94
C THR A 91 -6.31 3.35 -8.14
N GLY A 92 -6.68 3.16 -6.89
CA GLY A 92 -6.07 2.21 -5.99
C GLY A 92 -7.09 1.27 -5.38
N TYR A 93 -6.59 0.15 -4.89
CA TYR A 93 -7.34 -0.84 -4.14
C TYR A 93 -6.49 -1.33 -2.98
N THR A 94 -7.11 -1.53 -1.82
CA THR A 94 -6.43 -2.08 -0.64
C THR A 94 -7.31 -3.12 0.03
N SER A 95 -6.71 -4.22 0.45
CA SER A 95 -7.39 -5.29 1.20
C SER A 95 -6.41 -5.89 2.21
N ILE A 96 -6.00 -5.07 3.19
CA ILE A 96 -4.99 -5.44 4.18
C ILE A 96 -5.44 -6.63 5.03
N GLY A 97 -4.58 -7.64 5.11
CA GLY A 97 -4.74 -8.75 6.05
C GLY A 97 -4.12 -10.05 5.57
N HIS A 98 -3.60 -10.10 4.33
CA HIS A 98 -2.97 -11.29 3.80
C HIS A 98 -1.47 -11.33 4.11
N SER A 99 -0.72 -10.40 3.51
CA SER A 99 0.76 -10.33 3.60
C SER A 99 1.20 -9.28 4.60
N PHE A 100 0.33 -8.34 4.94
CA PHE A 100 0.57 -7.34 5.98
C PHE A 100 -0.50 -7.45 7.07
N GLN A 101 -0.10 -7.12 8.29
CA GLN A 101 -1.00 -7.21 9.44
C GLN A 101 -2.12 -6.17 9.33
N CYS A 102 -3.34 -6.54 9.73
CA CYS A 102 -4.37 -5.56 10.05
C CYS A 102 -4.03 -4.98 11.44
N PRO A 103 -3.65 -3.70 11.57
CA PRO A 103 -3.29 -3.14 12.87
C PRO A 103 -4.52 -3.04 13.79
N THR A 104 -4.31 -2.82 15.09
CA THR A 104 -5.40 -2.48 16.01
C THR A 104 -5.96 -1.10 15.66
N LEU A 105 -7.27 -1.02 15.44
CA LEU A 105 -7.95 0.19 14.97
C LEU A 105 -9.08 0.62 15.91
N PRO A 106 -9.47 1.90 15.89
CA PRO A 106 -10.68 2.35 16.55
C PRO A 106 -11.90 1.58 16.08
N SER A 107 -12.91 1.47 16.96
CA SER A 107 -14.17 0.80 16.64
C SER A 107 -14.80 1.39 15.37
N GLY A 108 -15.23 0.53 14.45
CA GLY A 108 -15.85 0.92 13.18
C GLY A 108 -14.87 1.24 12.04
N VAL A 109 -13.55 1.21 12.29
CA VAL A 109 -12.54 1.39 11.23
C VAL A 109 -12.05 0.02 10.75
N SER A 110 -12.14 -0.19 9.43
CA SER A 110 -11.59 -1.38 8.77
C SER A 110 -10.15 -1.14 8.33
N CYS A 111 -9.28 -2.15 8.41
CA CYS A 111 -7.94 -2.04 7.83
C CYS A 111 -7.96 -1.88 6.31
N ASN A 112 -9.04 -2.28 5.65
CA ASN A 112 -9.24 -2.07 4.22
C ASN A 112 -9.55 -0.61 3.86
N THR A 113 -9.79 0.27 4.83
CA THR A 113 -10.03 1.70 4.57
C THR A 113 -9.00 2.60 5.25
N LEU A 114 -8.15 2.03 6.10
CA LEU A 114 -7.23 2.76 6.98
C LEU A 114 -6.29 3.73 6.25
N GLN A 115 -5.71 3.30 5.14
CA GLN A 115 -4.70 4.08 4.41
C GLN A 115 -5.29 5.17 3.52
N TRP A 116 -6.56 5.02 3.10
CA TRP A 116 -7.12 5.76 1.96
C TRP A 116 -8.56 6.23 2.15
N GLY A 117 -9.14 6.03 3.33
CA GLY A 117 -10.54 6.30 3.64
C GLY A 117 -11.54 5.33 3.01
N SER A 118 -11.13 4.55 2.00
CA SER A 118 -11.96 3.62 1.24
C SER A 118 -11.13 2.45 0.71
N GLN A 119 -11.81 1.32 0.47
CA GLN A 119 -11.21 0.12 -0.14
C GLN A 119 -10.77 0.38 -1.58
N THR A 120 -11.59 1.12 -2.32
CA THR A 120 -11.29 1.62 -3.66
C THR A 120 -11.18 3.14 -3.58
N PHE A 121 -10.08 3.69 -4.06
CA PHE A 121 -9.78 5.12 -3.92
C PHE A 121 -9.14 5.68 -5.19
N THR A 122 -9.16 7.00 -5.33
CA THR A 122 -8.31 7.70 -6.31
C THR A 122 -7.07 8.22 -5.60
N PHE A 123 -5.91 8.18 -6.24
CA PHE A 123 -4.71 8.84 -5.74
C PHE A 123 -4.33 9.98 -6.66
N ASN A 124 -3.84 11.06 -6.07
CA ASN A 124 -3.51 12.32 -6.74
C ASN A 124 -2.01 12.46 -6.98
N ARG A 125 -1.20 11.74 -6.21
CA ARG A 125 0.26 11.71 -6.36
C ARG A 125 0.78 10.33 -6.01
N VAL A 126 1.79 9.87 -6.75
CA VAL A 126 2.61 8.72 -6.40
C VAL A 126 4.06 9.02 -6.73
N LYS A 127 4.96 8.61 -5.85
CA LYS A 127 6.41 8.68 -6.04
C LYS A 127 7.01 7.34 -5.63
N VAL A 128 7.79 6.76 -6.54
CA VAL A 128 8.55 5.53 -6.31
C VAL A 128 10.04 5.88 -6.26
N MET A 129 10.74 5.39 -5.24
CA MET A 129 12.18 5.59 -5.02
C MET A 129 12.86 4.22 -5.02
N TYR A 130 14.00 4.10 -5.71
CA TYR A 130 14.75 2.87 -5.95
C TYR A 130 16.07 2.83 -5.19
#